data_AF-A0A972J6W9-F1
#
_entry.id   AF-A0A972J6W9-F1
#
_cell.length_a   1.000
_cell.length_b   1.000
_cell.length_c   1.000
_cell.angle_alpha   90.00
_cell.angle_beta   90.00
_cell.angle_gamma   90.00
#
_symmetry.space_group_name_H-M   'P 1'
#
loop_
_entity.id
_entity.type
_entity.pdbx_description
1 polymer ?
#
loop_
_entity_poly.entity_id
_entity_poly.type
_entity_poly.pdbx_seq_one_letter_code
_entity_poly.pdbx_strand_id
1 'polypeptide(L)'
;MKKFAVRNLRLCTKDCICLYVCPTGATNTENSIIDVNKCIGCGECADACPSAAISMVPVNYPPQQKKAEDVVALSNALAKSKAKQEKIARQLAETAENDNFYRLMTAFSKSIRLVNEDVLREAGYMLPQSGNTHELLRTWVAAPPSPEFPIEATKKLLEMIPNNDNDINKGEKKMSKWKCKVCGYVHTAEELAADFKCPVCKQPASAFEKLEESVKANKYAGTQTEKNLQEAFAGESQARNKYSYYSDVAKNEGYEQIAALFLKTAENEKEHARMWFNELGGLGDTAANLLDAAEGENYEWTEMYAGFAKTAEEEGFPELAAKFRMVAAIEKHHENRYRALRENVKADEVFSRGESKLWECRSCGHIVADSSAPEVCPVCSYPKSFFEINCENY
;
A
#
# COMPACT_ATOMS: atom_id res chain seq x y z
N MET A 1 18.96 11.98 0.43
CA MET A 1 19.51 10.88 -0.39
C MET A 1 20.96 11.17 -0.70
N LYS A 2 21.92 10.33 -0.29
CA LYS A 2 23.33 10.50 -0.69
C LYS A 2 23.43 10.31 -2.21
N LYS A 3 24.09 11.25 -2.90
CA LYS A 3 24.27 11.23 -4.36
C LYS A 3 25.75 11.26 -4.73
N PHE A 4 26.08 10.84 -5.93
CA PHE A 4 27.39 11.04 -6.53
C PHE A 4 27.24 11.46 -7.99
N ALA A 5 28.27 12.09 -8.53
CA ALA A 5 28.29 12.55 -9.91
C ALA A 5 28.74 11.41 -10.84
N VAL A 6 28.10 11.29 -12.00
CA VAL A 6 28.48 10.37 -13.10
C VAL A 6 28.60 11.16 -14.39
N ARG A 7 29.52 10.76 -15.27
CA ARG A 7 29.79 11.44 -16.54
C ARG A 7 29.40 10.56 -17.73
N ASN A 8 28.56 11.09 -18.62
CA ASN A 8 28.28 10.51 -19.92
C ASN A 8 29.36 10.93 -20.93
N LEU A 9 30.25 10.01 -21.27
CA LEU A 9 31.37 10.27 -22.18
C LEU A 9 30.93 10.64 -23.61
N ARG A 10 29.71 10.24 -24.04
CA ARG A 10 29.19 10.59 -25.37
C ARG A 10 28.76 12.05 -25.48
N LEU A 11 28.36 12.65 -24.35
CA LEU A 11 27.92 14.05 -24.28
C LEU A 11 29.05 14.99 -23.85
N CYS A 12 30.17 14.44 -23.35
CA CYS A 12 31.27 15.23 -22.83
C CYS A 12 32.04 15.92 -23.97
N THR A 13 32.00 17.25 -23.99
CA THR A 13 32.72 18.12 -24.94
C THR A 13 34.17 18.36 -24.58
N LYS A 14 34.60 17.91 -23.39
CA LYS A 14 35.98 18.04 -22.85
C LYS A 14 36.42 19.49 -22.55
N ASP A 15 35.47 20.35 -22.18
CA ASP A 15 35.78 21.71 -21.70
C ASP A 15 36.46 21.72 -20.31
N CYS A 16 36.43 20.58 -19.61
CA CYS A 16 37.16 20.31 -18.36
C CYS A 16 36.90 21.26 -17.17
N ILE A 17 35.90 22.15 -17.25
CA ILE A 17 35.49 23.04 -16.14
C ILE A 17 35.20 22.25 -14.86
N CYS A 18 34.57 21.08 -15.00
CA CYS A 18 34.27 20.17 -13.89
C CYS A 18 35.50 19.78 -13.04
N LEU A 19 36.72 19.89 -13.59
CA LEU A 19 37.97 19.62 -12.87
C LEU A 19 38.30 20.71 -11.85
N TYR A 20 38.07 21.98 -12.23
CA TYR A 20 38.41 23.14 -11.43
C TYR A 20 37.40 23.40 -10.31
N VAL A 21 36.13 23.07 -10.54
CA VAL A 21 35.06 23.27 -9.56
C VAL A 21 34.89 22.09 -8.59
N CYS A 22 35.64 20.99 -8.73
CA CYS A 22 35.44 19.84 -7.85
C CYS A 22 36.27 19.98 -6.57
N PRO A 23 35.66 20.20 -5.39
CA PRO A 23 36.40 20.48 -4.15
C PRO A 23 37.26 19.31 -3.67
N THR A 24 36.91 18.07 -4.06
CA THR A 24 37.62 16.86 -3.66
C THR A 24 38.51 16.26 -4.75
N GLY A 25 38.56 16.88 -5.93
CA GLY A 25 39.25 16.32 -7.10
C GLY A 25 38.65 15.02 -7.64
N ALA A 26 37.41 14.65 -7.29
CA ALA A 26 36.72 13.45 -7.78
C ALA A 26 36.55 13.42 -9.31
N THR A 27 36.49 14.58 -9.97
CA THR A 27 36.35 14.70 -11.42
C THR A 27 37.67 14.55 -12.19
N ASN A 28 38.81 14.57 -11.49
CA ASN A 28 40.18 14.60 -12.01
C ASN A 28 40.73 13.21 -12.35
N THR A 29 39.98 12.43 -13.10
CA THR A 29 40.40 11.08 -13.49
C THR A 29 40.85 11.05 -14.95
N GLU A 30 42.01 10.43 -15.18
CA GLU A 30 42.65 10.30 -16.50
C GLU A 30 41.76 9.57 -17.53
N ASN A 31 40.88 8.68 -17.05
CA ASN A 31 39.93 7.93 -17.86
C ASN A 31 38.58 8.64 -18.04
N SER A 32 38.45 9.90 -17.59
CA SER A 32 37.22 10.68 -17.64
C SER A 32 36.03 10.10 -16.84
N ILE A 33 36.27 9.14 -15.93
CA ILE A 33 35.25 8.52 -15.06
C ILE A 33 35.32 9.15 -13.67
N ILE A 34 34.25 9.79 -13.20
CA ILE A 34 34.26 10.43 -11.88
C ILE A 34 34.53 9.38 -10.78
N ASP A 35 35.51 9.66 -9.90
CA ASP A 35 35.85 8.81 -8.77
C ASP A 35 34.78 8.93 -7.68
N VAL A 36 33.93 7.90 -7.62
CA VAL A 36 32.80 7.84 -6.68
C VAL A 36 33.25 7.80 -5.22
N ASN A 37 34.47 7.33 -4.93
CA ASN A 37 34.99 7.26 -3.56
C ASN A 37 35.42 8.64 -3.04
N LYS A 38 35.82 9.54 -3.95
CA LYS A 38 36.16 10.93 -3.63
C LYS A 38 34.96 11.87 -3.76
N CYS A 39 33.90 11.46 -4.44
CA CYS A 39 32.73 12.30 -4.67
C CYS A 39 31.92 12.47 -3.38
N ILE A 40 31.80 13.71 -2.90
CA ILE A 40 30.97 14.05 -1.72
C ILE A 40 29.51 14.34 -2.08
N GLY A 41 29.16 14.32 -3.37
CA GLY A 41 27.79 14.51 -3.82
C GLY A 41 27.30 15.96 -3.87
N CYS A 42 28.21 16.95 -3.87
CA CYS A 42 27.86 18.37 -3.82
C CYS A 42 27.15 18.90 -5.09
N GLY A 43 27.42 18.33 -6.26
CA GLY A 43 26.76 18.72 -7.51
C GLY A 43 27.44 19.82 -8.33
N GLU A 44 28.46 20.49 -7.78
CA GLU A 44 29.13 21.63 -8.45
C GLU A 44 29.64 21.30 -9.86
N CYS A 45 30.15 20.09 -10.06
CA CYS A 45 30.61 19.64 -11.36
C CYS A 45 29.49 19.37 -12.38
N ALA A 46 28.30 19.03 -11.91
CA ALA A 46 27.11 18.88 -12.76
C ALA A 46 26.61 20.25 -13.20
N ASP A 47 26.49 21.19 -12.26
CA ASP A 47 26.00 22.56 -12.51
C ASP A 47 26.93 23.34 -13.45
N ALA A 48 28.25 23.12 -13.34
CA ALA A 48 29.24 23.80 -14.17
C ALA A 48 29.47 23.15 -15.55
N CYS A 49 28.84 22.01 -15.86
CA CYS A 49 29.10 21.26 -17.09
C CYS A 49 28.34 21.85 -18.29
N PRO A 50 29.01 22.50 -19.27
CA PRO A 50 28.32 23.20 -20.36
C PRO A 50 27.52 22.27 -21.27
N SER A 51 27.99 21.03 -21.43
CA SER A 51 27.33 20.03 -22.27
C SER A 51 26.31 19.17 -21.53
N ALA A 52 26.05 19.48 -20.25
CA ALA A 52 25.18 18.69 -19.37
C ALA A 52 25.57 17.20 -19.32
N ALA A 53 26.84 16.87 -19.57
CA ALA A 53 27.32 15.50 -19.59
C ALA A 53 27.45 14.86 -18.19
N ILE A 54 27.27 15.63 -17.12
CA ILE A 54 27.41 15.14 -15.74
C ILE A 54 26.03 15.18 -15.08
N SER A 55 25.66 14.07 -14.42
CA SER A 55 24.38 13.94 -13.71
C SER A 55 24.60 13.44 -12.29
N MET A 56 23.77 13.90 -11.37
CA MET A 56 23.78 13.46 -9.97
C MET A 56 22.85 12.27 -9.78
N VAL A 57 23.41 11.11 -9.49
CA VAL A 57 22.65 9.88 -9.24
C VAL A 57 22.66 9.53 -7.76
N PRO A 58 21.59 8.91 -7.24
CA PRO A 58 21.60 8.39 -5.88
C PRO A 58 22.60 7.24 -5.72
N VAL A 59 23.18 7.12 -4.52
CA VAL A 59 23.98 5.94 -4.12
C VAL A 59 23.10 4.69 -4.07
N ASN A 60 21.91 4.82 -3.49
CA ASN A 60 20.92 3.75 -3.39
C ASN A 60 19.75 4.12 -4.29
N TYR A 61 19.53 3.39 -5.39
CA TYR A 61 18.34 3.61 -6.21
C TYR A 61 17.09 3.16 -5.43
N PRO A 62 15.94 3.85 -5.60
CA PRO A 62 14.69 3.41 -4.97
C PRO A 62 14.30 2.01 -5.46
N PRO A 63 13.45 1.30 -4.69
CA PRO A 63 12.86 0.05 -5.16
C PRO A 63 12.07 0.30 -6.44
N GLN A 64 11.87 -0.77 -7.21
CA GLN A 64 11.10 -0.68 -8.44
C GLN A 64 9.66 -0.25 -8.13
N GLN A 65 9.24 0.85 -8.77
CA GLN A 65 7.88 1.34 -8.59
C GLN A 65 6.91 0.39 -9.29
N LYS A 66 5.89 -0.07 -8.57
CA LYS A 66 4.82 -0.89 -9.16
C LYS A 66 4.11 -0.08 -10.24
N LYS A 67 3.84 -0.73 -11.37
CA LYS A 67 3.02 -0.21 -12.47
C LYS A 67 1.67 -0.89 -12.43
N ALA A 68 0.63 -0.21 -12.88
CA ALA A 68 -0.70 -0.78 -13.00
C ALA A 68 -0.67 -2.01 -13.93
N GLU A 69 -1.42 -3.05 -13.58
CA GLU A 69 -1.33 -4.36 -14.25
C GLU A 69 -1.73 -4.29 -15.73
N ASP A 70 -2.68 -3.44 -16.07
CA ASP A 70 -3.12 -3.16 -17.44
C ASP A 70 -1.99 -2.55 -18.28
N VAL A 71 -1.24 -1.59 -17.73
CA VAL A 71 -0.07 -0.98 -18.36
C VAL A 71 1.03 -2.02 -18.57
N VAL A 72 1.27 -2.88 -17.57
CA VAL A 72 2.26 -3.97 -17.66
C VAL A 72 1.83 -4.99 -18.73
N ALA A 73 0.56 -5.39 -18.75
CA ALA A 73 0.03 -6.32 -19.73
C ALA A 73 0.17 -5.80 -21.16
N LEU A 74 -0.20 -4.54 -21.40
CA LEU A 74 -0.04 -3.88 -22.70
C LEU A 74 1.43 -3.76 -23.11
N SER A 75 2.29 -3.36 -22.18
CA SER A 75 3.73 -3.22 -22.43
C SER A 75 4.35 -4.58 -22.79
N ASN A 76 4.00 -5.64 -22.06
CA ASN A 76 4.45 -7.00 -22.35
C ASN A 76 3.93 -7.52 -23.71
N ALA A 77 2.69 -7.19 -24.08
CA ALA A 77 2.16 -7.53 -25.39
C ALA A 77 2.93 -6.81 -26.52
N LEU A 78 3.23 -5.53 -26.34
CA LEU A 78 4.03 -4.74 -27.27
C LEU A 78 5.48 -5.28 -27.38
N ALA A 79 6.11 -5.59 -26.25
CA ALA A 79 7.46 -6.18 -26.21
C ALA A 79 7.52 -7.51 -27.00
N LYS A 80 6.53 -8.39 -26.82
CA LYS A 80 6.41 -9.63 -27.61
C LYS A 80 6.28 -9.35 -29.11
N SER A 81 5.48 -8.35 -29.48
CA SER A 81 5.34 -7.92 -30.88
C SER A 81 6.67 -7.39 -31.44
N LYS A 82 7.40 -6.57 -30.67
CA LYS A 82 8.71 -6.04 -31.05
C LYS A 82 9.75 -7.15 -31.20
N ALA A 83 9.80 -8.12 -30.30
CA ALA A 83 10.68 -9.28 -30.43
C ALA A 83 10.42 -10.07 -31.73
N LYS A 84 9.14 -10.24 -32.11
CA LYS A 84 8.77 -10.86 -33.40
C LYS A 84 9.24 -10.02 -34.59
N GLN A 85 9.05 -8.70 -34.55
CA GLN A 85 9.52 -7.78 -35.59
C GLN A 85 11.05 -7.80 -35.72
N GLU A 86 11.78 -7.82 -34.60
CA GLU A 86 13.23 -7.91 -34.58
C GLU A 86 13.70 -9.20 -35.26
N LYS A 87 13.09 -10.35 -34.90
CA LYS A 87 13.42 -11.64 -35.52
C LYS A 87 13.21 -11.61 -37.04
N ILE A 88 12.08 -11.08 -37.50
CA ILE A 88 11.78 -10.94 -38.94
C ILE A 88 12.83 -10.04 -39.60
N ALA A 89 13.16 -8.90 -38.98
CA ALA A 89 14.15 -7.97 -39.52
C ALA A 89 15.54 -8.60 -39.63
N ARG A 90 15.96 -9.40 -38.65
CA ARG A 90 17.21 -10.16 -38.69
C ARG A 90 17.22 -11.19 -39.82
N GLN A 91 16.14 -11.95 -39.98
CA GLN A 91 16.01 -12.93 -41.07
C GLN A 91 16.08 -12.27 -42.44
N LEU A 92 15.38 -11.14 -42.63
CA LEU A 92 15.43 -10.38 -43.88
C LEU A 92 16.81 -9.79 -44.16
N ALA A 93 17.55 -9.39 -43.12
CA ALA A 93 18.94 -8.97 -43.28
C ALA A 93 19.83 -10.15 -43.70
N GLU A 94 19.69 -11.31 -43.07
CA GLU A 94 20.47 -12.52 -43.39
C GLU A 94 20.25 -13.01 -44.82
N THR A 95 19.04 -12.84 -45.38
CA THR A 95 18.71 -13.24 -46.76
C THR A 95 18.78 -12.09 -47.77
N ALA A 96 19.37 -10.94 -47.41
CA ALA A 96 19.39 -9.77 -48.29
C ALA A 96 20.32 -9.98 -49.50
N GLU A 97 19.78 -9.79 -50.71
CA GLU A 97 20.54 -9.94 -51.97
C GLU A 97 21.39 -8.71 -52.33
N ASN A 98 21.15 -7.57 -51.68
CA ASN A 98 21.93 -6.34 -51.90
C ASN A 98 22.31 -5.63 -50.59
N ASP A 99 23.43 -4.91 -50.62
CA ASP A 99 24.04 -4.26 -49.44
C ASP A 99 23.12 -3.21 -48.81
N ASN A 100 22.38 -2.45 -49.62
CA ASN A 100 21.46 -1.43 -49.13
C ASN A 100 20.35 -2.04 -48.28
N PHE A 101 19.76 -3.15 -48.74
CA PHE A 101 18.71 -3.85 -48.01
C PHE A 101 19.26 -4.53 -46.74
N TYR A 102 20.44 -5.14 -46.82
CA TYR A 102 21.14 -5.70 -45.65
C TYR A 102 21.34 -4.64 -44.55
N ARG A 103 21.89 -3.48 -44.93
CA ARG A 103 22.16 -2.37 -43.99
C ARG A 103 20.88 -1.79 -43.41
N LEU A 104 19.84 -1.63 -44.22
CA LEU A 104 18.54 -1.15 -43.79
C LEU A 104 17.92 -2.09 -42.76
N MET A 105 17.84 -3.39 -43.07
CA MET A 105 17.21 -4.37 -42.19
C MET A 105 18.02 -4.59 -40.90
N THR A 106 19.35 -4.50 -40.97
CA THR A 106 20.22 -4.49 -39.79
C THR A 106 19.95 -3.26 -38.90
N ALA A 107 19.78 -2.07 -39.48
CA ALA A 107 19.42 -0.87 -38.72
C ALA A 107 18.02 -0.99 -38.10
N PHE A 108 17.05 -1.53 -38.84
CA PHE A 108 15.70 -1.79 -38.34
C PHE A 108 15.72 -2.76 -37.15
N SER A 109 16.44 -3.88 -37.26
CA SER A 109 16.58 -4.83 -36.15
C SER A 109 17.11 -4.16 -34.88
N LYS A 110 18.17 -3.34 -35.00
CA LYS A 110 18.72 -2.59 -33.87
C LYS A 110 17.72 -1.60 -33.27
N SER A 111 17.01 -0.86 -34.13
CA SER A 111 15.99 0.10 -33.68
C SER A 111 14.85 -0.58 -32.93
N ILE A 112 14.32 -1.68 -33.49
CA ILE A 112 13.25 -2.47 -32.86
C ILE A 112 13.70 -3.02 -31.51
N ARG A 113 14.94 -3.51 -31.43
CA ARG A 113 15.52 -4.02 -30.19
C ARG A 113 15.59 -2.95 -29.11
N LEU A 114 16.06 -1.74 -29.43
CA LEU A 114 16.12 -0.63 -28.47
C LEU A 114 14.73 -0.31 -27.90
N VAL A 115 13.72 -0.20 -28.77
CA VAL A 115 12.34 0.03 -28.34
C VAL A 115 11.82 -1.11 -27.48
N ASN A 116 12.14 -2.37 -27.83
CA ASN A 116 11.75 -3.53 -27.04
C ASN A 116 12.36 -3.49 -25.63
N GLU A 117 13.67 -3.20 -25.54
CA GLU A 117 14.39 -3.09 -24.28
C GLU A 117 13.84 -1.97 -23.39
N ASP A 118 13.46 -0.82 -23.97
CA ASP A 118 12.83 0.27 -23.23
C ASP A 118 11.41 -0.09 -22.75
N VAL A 119 10.60 -0.74 -23.59
CA VAL A 119 9.25 -1.21 -23.19
C VAL A 119 9.36 -2.21 -22.04
N LEU A 120 10.31 -3.15 -22.10
CA LEU A 120 10.54 -4.11 -21.02
C LEU A 120 11.03 -3.43 -19.73
N ARG A 121 11.84 -2.36 -19.85
CA ARG A 121 12.29 -1.57 -18.69
C ARG A 121 11.12 -0.83 -18.04
N GLU A 122 10.28 -0.18 -18.85
CA GLU A 122 9.09 0.53 -18.37
C GLU A 122 8.02 -0.41 -17.79
N ALA A 123 7.94 -1.64 -18.31
CA ALA A 123 7.11 -2.72 -17.74
C ALA A 123 7.67 -3.28 -16.42
N GLY A 124 8.88 -2.89 -16.03
CA GLY A 124 9.51 -3.30 -14.78
C GLY A 124 10.37 -4.57 -14.87
N TYR A 125 10.73 -5.06 -16.06
CA TYR A 125 11.43 -6.35 -16.18
C TYR A 125 12.96 -6.27 -16.14
N MET A 126 13.58 -5.11 -16.39
CA MET A 126 15.04 -5.02 -16.64
C MET A 126 15.79 -3.96 -15.82
N LEU A 127 15.48 -3.83 -14.52
CA LEU A 127 16.38 -3.11 -13.62
C LEU A 127 17.32 -4.11 -12.95
N PRO A 128 18.66 -4.01 -13.12
CA PRO A 128 19.59 -4.98 -12.55
C PRO A 128 19.36 -5.23 -11.05
N GLN A 129 19.06 -4.18 -10.29
CA GLN A 129 18.83 -4.26 -8.84
C GLN A 129 17.40 -4.67 -8.43
N SER A 130 16.56 -5.12 -9.36
CA SER A 130 15.18 -5.55 -9.06
C SER A 130 15.09 -7.00 -8.57
N GLY A 131 14.02 -7.29 -7.84
CA GLY A 131 13.59 -8.64 -7.49
C GLY A 131 13.38 -9.52 -8.72
N ASN A 132 12.81 -8.97 -9.80
CA ASN A 132 12.59 -9.67 -11.07
C ASN A 132 13.92 -10.16 -11.68
N THR A 133 14.97 -9.34 -11.66
CA THR A 133 16.29 -9.76 -12.16
C THR A 133 16.89 -10.85 -11.28
N HIS A 134 16.77 -10.71 -9.95
CA HIS A 134 17.24 -11.73 -9.01
C HIS A 134 16.51 -13.07 -9.19
N GLU A 135 15.19 -13.05 -9.38
CA GLU A 135 14.39 -14.24 -9.65
C GLU A 135 14.83 -14.91 -10.96
N LEU A 136 14.95 -14.15 -12.05
CA LEU A 136 15.40 -14.66 -13.34
C LEU A 136 16.78 -15.33 -13.26
N LEU A 137 17.74 -14.67 -12.61
CA LEU A 137 19.09 -15.22 -12.43
C LEU A 137 19.05 -16.50 -11.58
N ARG A 138 18.22 -16.56 -10.53
CA ARG A 138 18.03 -17.80 -9.73
C ARG A 138 17.42 -18.91 -10.57
N THR A 139 16.43 -18.60 -11.41
CA THR A 139 15.83 -19.56 -12.34
C THR A 139 16.86 -20.10 -13.32
N TRP A 140 17.73 -19.26 -13.88
CA TRP A 140 18.81 -19.72 -14.77
C TRP A 140 19.90 -20.52 -14.07
N VAL A 141 20.19 -20.24 -12.79
CA VAL A 141 21.09 -21.08 -11.99
C VAL A 141 20.47 -22.45 -11.73
N ALA A 142 19.17 -22.51 -11.42
CA ALA A 142 18.46 -23.76 -11.16
C ALA A 142 18.18 -24.58 -12.44
N ALA A 143 17.87 -23.90 -13.54
CA ALA A 143 17.53 -24.45 -14.84
C ALA A 143 18.20 -23.64 -15.96
N PRO A 144 19.47 -23.96 -16.30
CA PRO A 144 20.22 -23.21 -17.30
C PRO A 144 19.56 -23.28 -18.70
N PRO A 145 19.49 -22.14 -19.42
CA PRO A 145 18.84 -22.10 -20.74
C PRO A 145 19.60 -22.86 -21.84
N SER A 146 20.88 -23.16 -21.63
CA SER A 146 21.68 -24.01 -22.53
C SER A 146 22.78 -24.76 -21.76
N PRO A 147 23.32 -25.87 -22.31
CA PRO A 147 24.42 -26.61 -21.69
C PRO A 147 25.71 -25.78 -21.50
N GLU A 148 25.93 -24.76 -22.34
CA GLU A 148 27.11 -23.88 -22.31
C GLU A 148 26.89 -22.64 -21.42
N PHE A 149 25.74 -22.55 -20.76
CA PHE A 149 25.40 -21.36 -19.98
C PHE A 149 26.35 -21.18 -18.78
N PRO A 150 26.92 -19.97 -18.56
CA PRO A 150 27.93 -19.75 -17.53
C PRO A 150 27.31 -19.60 -16.14
N ILE A 151 26.98 -20.73 -15.50
CA ILE A 151 26.33 -20.78 -14.18
C ILE A 151 27.16 -20.03 -13.12
N GLU A 152 28.46 -20.24 -13.06
CA GLU A 152 29.33 -19.61 -12.05
C GLU A 152 29.39 -18.08 -12.21
N ALA A 153 29.38 -17.57 -13.44
CA ALA A 153 29.27 -16.13 -13.69
C ALA A 153 27.91 -15.59 -13.22
N THR A 154 26.83 -16.36 -13.41
CA THR A 154 25.48 -16.00 -12.99
C THR A 154 25.34 -15.96 -11.46
N LYS A 155 25.95 -16.92 -10.75
CA LYS A 155 26.03 -16.91 -9.28
C LYS A 155 26.82 -15.71 -8.76
N LYS A 156 27.99 -15.44 -9.35
CA LYS A 156 28.78 -14.25 -9.00
C LYS A 156 28.01 -12.95 -9.25
N LEU A 157 27.23 -12.90 -10.32
CA LEU A 157 26.38 -11.76 -10.64
C LEU A 157 25.27 -11.55 -9.60
N LEU A 158 24.63 -12.64 -9.14
CA LEU A 158 23.64 -12.61 -8.05
C LEU A 158 24.23 -12.06 -6.74
N GLU A 159 25.49 -12.37 -6.44
CA GLU A 159 26.18 -11.84 -5.25
C GLU A 159 26.58 -10.36 -5.42
N MET A 160 26.98 -9.96 -6.63
CA MET A 160 27.46 -8.60 -6.91
C MET A 160 26.34 -7.56 -7.03
N ILE A 161 25.17 -7.96 -7.53
CA ILE A 161 24.06 -7.02 -7.77
C ILE A 161 23.17 -6.92 -6.52
N PRO A 162 23.05 -5.74 -5.88
CA PRO A 162 22.11 -5.58 -4.77
C PRO A 162 20.66 -5.76 -5.23
N ASN A 163 19.78 -6.21 -4.34
CA ASN A 163 18.35 -6.31 -4.60
C ASN A 163 17.62 -5.23 -3.80
N ASN A 164 17.18 -4.18 -4.47
CA ASN A 164 16.54 -3.03 -3.85
C ASN A 164 15.09 -3.31 -3.43
N ASP A 165 14.47 -4.39 -3.94
CA ASP A 165 13.12 -4.78 -3.56
C ASP A 165 13.12 -5.59 -2.25
N ASN A 166 14.23 -6.24 -1.90
CA ASN A 166 14.42 -6.87 -0.59
C ASN A 166 14.54 -5.84 0.56
N ASP A 167 14.87 -4.58 0.25
CA ASP A 167 14.92 -3.50 1.26
C ASP A 167 13.51 -3.00 1.65
N ILE A 168 12.46 -3.36 0.91
CA ILE A 168 11.06 -3.15 1.34
C ILE A 168 10.77 -3.96 2.62
N ASN A 169 11.42 -5.13 2.79
CA ASN A 169 11.31 -5.95 3.99
C ASN A 169 12.35 -5.65 5.07
N LYS A 170 13.27 -4.70 4.86
CA LYS A 170 14.15 -4.15 5.92
C LYS A 170 13.62 -2.86 6.53
N GLY A 171 12.52 -2.32 5.99
CA GLY A 171 11.81 -1.16 6.51
C GLY A 171 10.57 -1.49 7.35
N GLU A 172 9.98 -2.68 7.19
CA GLU A 172 9.02 -3.21 8.16
C GLU A 172 9.79 -3.77 9.37
N LYS A 173 10.42 -2.87 10.13
CA LYS A 173 10.72 -3.17 11.51
C LYS A 173 9.38 -3.48 12.17
N LYS A 174 9.21 -4.72 12.62
CA LYS A 174 7.98 -5.23 13.23
C LYS A 174 7.57 -4.28 14.38
N MET A 175 6.75 -3.29 14.07
CA MET A 175 6.37 -2.26 15.03
C MET A 175 5.51 -2.93 16.07
N SER A 176 5.97 -2.89 17.31
CA SER A 176 5.22 -3.49 18.40
C SER A 176 4.26 -2.43 18.95
N LYS A 177 2.98 -2.76 19.10
CA LYS A 177 2.05 -1.92 19.85
C LYS A 177 2.34 -2.14 21.33
N TRP A 178 2.58 -1.06 22.07
CA TRP A 178 2.81 -1.07 23.50
C TRP A 178 1.65 -0.37 24.20
N LYS A 179 1.02 -1.02 25.18
CA LYS A 179 -0.11 -0.45 25.91
C LYS A 179 0.31 0.00 27.31
N CYS A 180 0.00 1.22 27.69
CA CYS A 180 0.20 1.70 29.06
C CYS A 180 -0.78 1.00 30.01
N LYS A 181 -0.27 0.28 31.01
CA LYS A 181 -1.08 -0.44 32.02
C LYS A 181 -1.90 0.49 32.92
N VAL A 182 -1.55 1.77 33.00
CA VAL A 182 -2.19 2.73 33.91
C VAL A 182 -3.34 3.49 33.24
N CYS A 183 -3.19 3.90 31.98
CA CYS A 183 -4.19 4.73 31.29
C CYS A 183 -4.68 4.16 29.95
N GLY A 184 -4.13 3.04 29.50
CA GLY A 184 -4.52 2.40 28.25
C GLY A 184 -3.97 3.01 26.96
N TYR A 185 -3.16 4.08 27.03
CA TYR A 185 -2.51 4.68 25.85
C TYR A 185 -1.69 3.63 25.08
N VAL A 186 -1.96 3.49 23.79
CA VAL A 186 -1.22 2.59 22.88
C VAL A 186 -0.17 3.40 22.13
N HIS A 187 1.07 2.96 22.21
CA HIS A 187 2.21 3.55 21.52
C HIS A 187 2.81 2.52 20.56
N THR A 188 2.95 2.90 19.29
CA THR A 188 3.52 2.02 18.27
C THR A 188 5.01 2.34 18.12
N ALA A 189 5.87 1.43 18.58
CA ALA A 189 7.32 1.60 18.54
C ALA A 189 8.04 0.24 18.48
N GLU A 190 9.25 0.20 17.89
CA GLU A 190 10.10 -1.00 17.86
C GLU A 190 10.47 -1.42 19.29
N GLU A 191 10.99 -0.48 20.07
CA GLU A 191 11.24 -0.60 21.51
C GLU A 191 10.87 0.72 22.18
N LEU A 192 10.37 0.64 23.42
CA LEU A 192 10.18 1.85 24.23
C LEU A 192 11.53 2.32 24.75
N ALA A 193 11.92 3.54 24.40
CA ALA A 193 13.08 4.21 25.00
C ALA A 193 12.90 4.27 26.53
N ALA A 194 13.98 4.04 27.29
CA ALA A 194 13.92 3.96 28.75
C ALA A 194 13.41 5.25 29.43
N ASP A 195 13.58 6.39 28.76
CA ASP A 195 13.12 7.72 29.18
C ASP A 195 11.72 8.08 28.66
N PHE A 196 11.09 7.21 27.86
CA PHE A 196 9.76 7.45 27.33
C PHE A 196 8.75 7.60 28.48
N LYS A 197 7.98 8.68 28.45
CA LYS A 197 6.89 8.96 29.38
C LYS A 197 5.57 8.94 28.63
N CYS A 198 4.61 8.21 29.14
CA CYS A 198 3.25 8.19 28.62
C CYS A 198 2.75 9.63 28.46
N PRO A 199 2.31 10.06 27.26
CA PRO A 199 1.87 11.43 27.04
C PRO A 199 0.62 11.77 27.85
N VAL A 200 -0.21 10.76 28.17
CA VAL A 200 -1.47 10.90 28.92
C VAL A 200 -1.22 10.94 30.43
N CYS A 201 -0.68 9.87 31.03
CA CYS A 201 -0.56 9.76 32.49
C CYS A 201 0.85 10.02 33.03
N LYS A 202 1.81 10.39 32.17
CA LYS A 202 3.21 10.71 32.50
C LYS A 202 4.02 9.58 33.16
N GLN A 203 3.45 8.38 33.22
CA GLN A 203 4.13 7.18 33.73
C GLN A 203 5.29 6.77 32.80
N PRO A 204 6.37 6.20 33.36
CA PRO A 204 7.55 5.81 32.59
C PRO A 204 7.30 4.60 31.68
N ALA A 205 8.23 4.33 30.77
CA ALA A 205 8.22 3.19 29.85
C ALA A 205 7.96 1.83 30.53
N SER A 206 8.40 1.66 31.79
CA SER A 206 8.16 0.44 32.58
C SER A 206 6.68 0.17 32.88
N ALA A 207 5.81 1.18 32.74
CA ALA A 207 4.37 1.03 32.88
C ALA A 207 3.68 0.50 31.61
N PHE A 208 4.42 0.24 30.52
CA PHE A 208 3.88 -0.31 29.28
C PHE A 208 4.07 -1.82 29.20
N GLU A 209 3.15 -2.49 28.53
CA GLU A 209 3.25 -3.90 28.15
C GLU A 209 3.23 -4.03 26.63
N LYS A 210 4.02 -4.98 26.11
CA LYS A 210 4.04 -5.31 24.69
C LYS A 210 2.76 -6.07 24.36
N LEU A 211 1.96 -5.58 23.42
CA LEU A 211 0.84 -6.34 22.89
C LEU A 211 1.42 -7.40 21.95
N GLU A 212 1.42 -8.65 22.40
CA GLU A 212 1.66 -9.77 21.49
C GLU A 212 0.45 -9.88 20.56
N GLU A 213 0.68 -9.58 19.29
CA GLU A 213 -0.28 -9.84 18.23
C GLU A 213 -0.47 -11.36 18.11
N SER A 214 -1.50 -11.89 18.78
CA SER A 214 -2.10 -13.14 18.37
C SER A 214 -2.96 -12.86 17.13
N VAL A 215 -2.34 -12.43 16.03
CA VAL A 215 -3.01 -12.47 14.73
C VAL A 215 -3.21 -13.95 14.47
N LYS A 216 -4.46 -14.41 14.59
CA LYS A 216 -4.84 -15.68 13.99
C LYS A 216 -4.59 -15.51 12.49
N ALA A 217 -3.40 -15.90 12.03
CA ALA A 217 -3.06 -15.87 10.62
C ALA A 217 -4.16 -16.61 9.86
N ASN A 218 -4.82 -15.92 8.92
CA ASN A 218 -5.77 -16.60 8.07
C ASN A 218 -5.05 -17.70 7.29
N LYS A 219 -5.77 -18.76 6.90
CA LYS A 219 -5.19 -19.94 6.24
C LYS A 219 -4.50 -19.64 4.90
N TYR A 220 -4.64 -18.42 4.38
CA TYR A 220 -4.11 -17.97 3.10
C TYR A 220 -2.93 -16.99 3.25
N ALA A 221 -2.47 -16.71 4.47
CA ALA A 221 -1.46 -15.70 4.75
C ALA A 221 -0.23 -15.78 3.85
N GLY A 222 0.10 -14.68 3.18
CA GLY A 222 1.25 -14.55 2.27
C GLY A 222 1.02 -15.10 0.86
N THR A 223 -0.17 -15.61 0.53
CA THR A 223 -0.48 -16.14 -0.80
C THR A 223 -1.11 -15.09 -1.73
N GLN A 224 -1.12 -15.35 -3.04
CA GLN A 224 -1.91 -14.55 -3.98
C GLN A 224 -3.42 -14.69 -3.72
N THR A 225 -3.86 -15.84 -3.20
CA THR A 225 -5.28 -16.06 -2.86
C THR A 225 -5.75 -15.11 -1.76
N GLU A 226 -4.93 -14.84 -0.75
CA GLU A 226 -5.25 -13.84 0.28
C GLU A 226 -5.49 -12.46 -0.33
N LYS A 227 -4.60 -12.02 -1.24
CA LYS A 227 -4.76 -10.74 -1.95
C LYS A 227 -6.04 -10.72 -2.80
N ASN A 228 -6.30 -11.80 -3.55
CA ASN A 228 -7.51 -11.91 -4.35
C ASN A 228 -8.78 -11.85 -3.48
N LEU A 229 -8.76 -12.45 -2.28
CA LEU A 229 -9.88 -12.37 -1.33
C LEU A 229 -10.06 -10.96 -0.76
N GLN A 230 -8.97 -10.25 -0.45
CA GLN A 230 -9.01 -8.86 0.00
C GLN A 230 -9.57 -7.94 -1.10
N GLU A 231 -9.12 -8.14 -2.34
CA GLU A 231 -9.61 -7.41 -3.51
C GLU A 231 -11.10 -7.70 -3.78
N ALA A 232 -11.51 -8.97 -3.69
CA ALA A 232 -12.91 -9.36 -3.81
C ALA A 232 -13.76 -8.71 -2.72
N PHE A 233 -13.34 -8.76 -1.46
CA PHE A 233 -14.04 -8.09 -0.35
C PHE A 233 -14.18 -6.58 -0.57
N ALA A 234 -13.10 -5.92 -1.00
CA ALA A 234 -13.13 -4.49 -1.31
C ALA A 234 -14.05 -4.17 -2.49
N GLY A 235 -14.02 -5.00 -3.54
CA GLY A 235 -14.86 -4.85 -4.73
C GLY A 235 -16.36 -4.99 -4.42
N GLU A 236 -16.72 -6.04 -3.68
CA GLU A 236 -18.12 -6.29 -3.29
C GLU A 236 -18.64 -5.22 -2.32
N SER A 237 -17.80 -4.74 -1.40
CA SER A 237 -18.15 -3.64 -0.49
C SER A 237 -18.42 -2.33 -1.24
N GLN A 238 -17.63 -2.03 -2.28
CA GLN A 238 -17.88 -0.90 -3.16
C GLN A 238 -19.12 -1.10 -4.02
N ALA A 239 -19.37 -2.32 -4.52
CA ALA A 239 -20.53 -2.65 -5.34
C ALA A 239 -21.84 -2.46 -4.56
N ARG A 240 -21.92 -2.98 -3.32
CA ARG A 240 -23.06 -2.77 -2.41
C ARG A 240 -23.44 -1.30 -2.27
N ASN A 241 -22.46 -0.44 -1.96
CA ASN A 241 -22.71 0.99 -1.76
C ASN A 241 -23.15 1.67 -3.06
N LYS A 242 -22.46 1.43 -4.19
CA LYS A 242 -22.86 1.96 -5.50
C LYS A 242 -24.28 1.58 -5.87
N TYR A 243 -24.64 0.31 -5.73
CA TYR A 243 -25.99 -0.16 -6.09
C TYR A 243 -27.06 0.41 -5.18
N SER A 244 -26.76 0.63 -3.90
CA SER A 244 -27.67 1.35 -3.00
C SER A 244 -27.91 2.79 -3.49
N TYR A 245 -26.85 3.51 -3.88
CA TYR A 245 -26.99 4.87 -4.43
C TYR A 245 -27.73 4.89 -5.78
N TYR A 246 -27.51 3.88 -6.64
CA TYR A 246 -28.23 3.76 -7.91
C TYR A 246 -29.71 3.45 -7.70
N SER A 247 -30.06 2.74 -6.63
CA SER A 247 -31.45 2.54 -6.21
C SER A 247 -32.14 3.88 -5.94
N ASP A 248 -31.49 4.78 -5.21
CA ASP A 248 -32.03 6.11 -4.90
C ASP A 248 -32.24 6.94 -6.18
N VAL A 249 -31.27 6.91 -7.11
CA VAL A 249 -31.40 7.58 -8.41
C VAL A 249 -32.58 7.02 -9.20
N ALA A 250 -32.67 5.70 -9.36
CA ALA A 250 -33.75 5.04 -10.09
C ALA A 250 -35.13 5.35 -9.46
N LYS A 251 -35.21 5.43 -8.13
CA LYS A 251 -36.43 5.81 -7.41
C LYS A 251 -36.82 7.26 -7.69
N ASN A 252 -35.87 8.18 -7.64
CA ASN A 252 -36.11 9.60 -7.94
C ASN A 252 -36.57 9.82 -9.39
N GLU A 253 -36.15 8.96 -10.32
CA GLU A 253 -36.59 8.96 -11.73
C GLU A 253 -37.93 8.24 -11.95
N GLY A 254 -38.52 7.63 -10.91
CA GLY A 254 -39.80 6.93 -10.97
C GLY A 254 -39.71 5.45 -11.40
N TYR A 255 -38.51 4.88 -11.49
CA TYR A 255 -38.28 3.48 -11.86
C TYR A 255 -38.25 2.55 -10.63
N GLU A 256 -39.38 2.43 -9.93
CA GLU A 256 -39.50 1.67 -8.67
C GLU A 256 -39.03 0.19 -8.78
N GLN A 257 -39.33 -0.50 -9.89
CA GLN A 257 -38.87 -1.88 -10.09
C GLN A 257 -37.34 -1.96 -10.22
N ILE A 258 -36.73 -1.03 -10.95
CA ILE A 258 -35.27 -0.98 -11.13
C ILE A 258 -34.60 -0.64 -9.79
N ALA A 259 -35.16 0.31 -9.04
CA ALA A 259 -34.69 0.65 -7.70
C ALA A 259 -34.70 -0.58 -6.77
N ALA A 260 -35.81 -1.33 -6.76
CA ALA A 260 -35.93 -2.55 -5.95
C ALA A 260 -34.91 -3.63 -6.38
N LEU A 261 -34.66 -3.78 -7.68
CA LEU A 261 -33.64 -4.71 -8.18
C LEU A 261 -32.23 -4.29 -7.78
N PHE A 262 -31.88 -3.00 -7.86
CA PHE A 262 -30.59 -2.50 -7.38
C PHE A 262 -30.38 -2.77 -5.89
N LEU A 263 -31.40 -2.50 -5.06
CA LEU A 263 -31.31 -2.75 -3.62
C LEU A 263 -31.19 -4.25 -3.32
N LYS A 264 -31.94 -5.09 -4.05
CA LYS A 264 -31.79 -6.55 -3.95
C LYS A 264 -30.37 -6.98 -4.30
N THR A 265 -29.78 -6.47 -5.39
CA THR A 265 -28.40 -6.79 -5.77
C THR A 265 -27.41 -6.30 -4.71
N ALA A 266 -27.57 -5.09 -4.16
CA ALA A 266 -26.73 -4.59 -3.07
C ALA A 266 -26.71 -5.53 -1.86
N GLU A 267 -27.86 -6.10 -1.49
CA GLU A 267 -27.95 -7.10 -0.42
C GLU A 267 -27.28 -8.44 -0.79
N ASN A 268 -27.26 -8.84 -2.07
CA ASN A 268 -26.47 -10.00 -2.49
C ASN A 268 -24.96 -9.72 -2.36
N GLU A 269 -24.48 -8.54 -2.80
CA GLU A 269 -23.06 -8.19 -2.68
C GLU A 269 -22.61 -8.08 -1.22
N LYS A 270 -23.51 -7.67 -0.32
CA LYS A 270 -23.26 -7.73 1.13
C LYS A 270 -22.97 -9.17 1.59
N GLU A 271 -23.71 -10.16 1.11
CA GLU A 271 -23.49 -11.56 1.47
C GLU A 271 -22.24 -12.14 0.80
N HIS A 272 -21.92 -11.74 -0.43
CA HIS A 272 -20.66 -12.09 -1.09
C HIS A 272 -19.46 -11.54 -0.30
N ALA A 273 -19.48 -10.25 0.05
CA ALA A 273 -18.45 -9.61 0.86
C ALA A 273 -18.29 -10.31 2.22
N ARG A 274 -19.41 -10.65 2.88
CA ARG A 274 -19.40 -11.38 4.15
C ARG A 274 -18.70 -12.73 4.04
N MET A 275 -18.98 -13.49 2.98
CA MET A 275 -18.35 -14.79 2.75
C MET A 275 -16.82 -14.64 2.62
N TRP A 276 -16.33 -13.68 1.83
CA TRP A 276 -14.90 -13.43 1.66
C TRP A 276 -14.22 -12.93 2.93
N PHE A 277 -14.87 -12.02 3.65
CA PHE A 277 -14.36 -11.50 4.92
C PHE A 277 -14.26 -12.60 5.99
N ASN A 278 -15.22 -13.54 5.99
CA ASN A 278 -15.17 -14.71 6.86
C ASN A 278 -14.01 -15.66 6.50
N GLU A 279 -13.75 -15.91 5.21
CA GLU A 279 -12.62 -16.70 4.75
C GLU A 279 -11.26 -16.11 5.17
N LEU A 280 -11.19 -14.77 5.24
CA LEU A 280 -10.03 -14.03 5.76
C LEU A 280 -9.95 -14.01 7.30
N GLY A 281 -10.90 -14.61 8.00
CA GLY A 281 -10.93 -14.64 9.47
C GLY A 281 -11.28 -13.28 10.11
N GLY A 282 -11.92 -12.37 9.36
CA GLY A 282 -12.26 -11.03 9.84
C GLY A 282 -13.42 -10.96 10.82
N LEU A 283 -14.17 -12.06 11.02
CA LEU A 283 -15.31 -12.10 11.94
C LEU A 283 -14.93 -12.75 13.28
N GLY A 284 -14.92 -11.96 14.35
CA GLY A 284 -14.80 -12.40 15.73
C GLY A 284 -16.11 -12.29 16.53
N ASP A 285 -16.00 -12.37 17.86
CA ASP A 285 -17.09 -12.02 18.76
C ASP A 285 -17.34 -10.50 18.78
N THR A 286 -18.40 -10.06 19.47
CA THR A 286 -18.77 -8.63 19.50
C THR A 286 -17.66 -7.74 20.09
N ALA A 287 -16.97 -8.20 21.13
CA ALA A 287 -15.90 -7.40 21.76
C ALA A 287 -14.66 -7.29 20.87
N ALA A 288 -14.34 -8.35 20.11
CA ALA A 288 -13.28 -8.37 19.11
C ALA A 288 -13.63 -7.45 17.92
N ASN A 289 -14.85 -7.57 17.37
CA ASN A 289 -15.28 -6.75 16.23
C ASN A 289 -15.36 -5.25 16.58
N LEU A 290 -15.79 -4.91 17.81
CA LEU A 290 -15.77 -3.52 18.29
C LEU A 290 -14.35 -2.98 18.46
N LEU A 291 -13.38 -3.83 18.80
CA LEU A 291 -11.98 -3.43 18.86
C LEU A 291 -11.42 -3.18 17.46
N ASP A 292 -11.65 -4.11 16.55
CA ASP A 292 -11.23 -4.00 15.15
C ASP A 292 -11.79 -2.72 14.50
N ALA A 293 -13.10 -2.46 14.68
CA ALA A 293 -13.72 -1.21 14.23
C ALA A 293 -13.08 0.02 14.87
N ALA A 294 -12.85 0.04 16.19
CA ALA A 294 -12.21 1.17 16.85
C ALA A 294 -10.76 1.42 16.37
N GLU A 295 -10.01 0.36 16.04
CA GLU A 295 -8.65 0.49 15.50
C GLU A 295 -8.66 0.98 14.04
N GLY A 296 -9.62 0.51 13.23
CA GLY A 296 -9.85 1.03 11.88
C GLY A 296 -10.18 2.52 11.90
N GLU A 297 -11.19 2.92 12.68
CA GLU A 297 -11.59 4.32 12.85
C GLU A 297 -10.41 5.19 13.33
N ASN A 298 -9.60 4.69 14.27
CA ASN A 298 -8.41 5.40 14.75
C ASN A 298 -7.43 5.70 13.61
N TYR A 299 -7.06 4.67 12.84
CA TYR A 299 -6.19 4.83 11.67
C TYR A 299 -6.77 5.83 10.67
N GLU A 300 -8.09 5.78 10.43
CA GLU A 300 -8.75 6.68 9.50
C GLU A 300 -8.58 8.15 9.89
N TRP A 301 -8.84 8.53 11.15
CA TRP A 301 -8.75 9.94 11.54
C TRP A 301 -7.35 10.43 11.90
N THR A 302 -6.46 9.57 12.41
CA THR A 302 -5.10 9.99 12.80
C THR A 302 -4.14 10.03 11.62
N GLU A 303 -4.29 9.11 10.67
CA GLU A 303 -3.31 8.90 9.59
C GLU A 303 -3.93 9.12 8.22
N MET A 304 -4.97 8.34 7.85
CA MET A 304 -5.49 8.31 6.48
C MET A 304 -6.09 9.67 6.05
N TYR A 305 -7.13 10.15 6.74
CA TYR A 305 -7.80 11.41 6.40
C TYR A 305 -6.92 12.63 6.68
N ALA A 306 -6.05 12.57 7.69
CA ALA A 306 -5.06 13.62 7.94
C ALA A 306 -4.08 13.75 6.76
N GLY A 307 -3.59 12.63 6.24
CA GLY A 307 -2.76 12.57 5.04
C GLY A 307 -3.50 13.04 3.79
N PHE A 308 -4.71 12.54 3.56
CA PHE A 308 -5.53 12.92 2.40
C PHE A 308 -5.87 14.41 2.38
N ALA A 309 -6.21 15.00 3.53
CA ALA A 309 -6.46 16.44 3.63
C ALA A 309 -5.22 17.26 3.26
N LYS A 310 -4.04 16.84 3.71
CA LYS A 310 -2.77 17.50 3.37
C LYS A 310 -2.46 17.40 1.87
N THR A 311 -2.57 16.21 1.29
CA THR A 311 -2.37 16.01 -0.16
C THR A 311 -3.35 16.85 -0.98
N ALA A 312 -4.63 16.85 -0.62
CA ALA A 312 -5.65 17.66 -1.29
C ALA A 312 -5.34 19.16 -1.22
N GLU A 313 -4.77 19.67 -0.13
CA GLU A 313 -4.30 21.07 -0.05
C GLU A 313 -3.10 21.35 -0.96
N GLU A 314 -2.10 20.47 -0.94
CA GLU A 314 -0.89 20.60 -1.76
C GLU A 314 -1.21 20.58 -3.26
N GLU A 315 -2.25 19.85 -3.66
CA GLU A 315 -2.74 19.76 -5.04
C GLU A 315 -3.76 20.85 -5.41
N GLY A 316 -4.15 21.72 -4.47
CA GLY A 316 -5.05 22.86 -4.75
C GLY A 316 -6.54 22.55 -4.66
N PHE A 317 -6.94 21.54 -3.88
CA PHE A 317 -8.33 21.15 -3.61
C PHE A 317 -8.77 21.44 -2.14
N PRO A 318 -8.83 22.72 -1.71
CA PRO A 318 -9.06 23.08 -0.30
C PRO A 318 -10.45 22.67 0.23
N GLU A 319 -11.48 22.66 -0.62
CA GLU A 319 -12.81 22.21 -0.22
C GLU A 319 -12.84 20.71 0.12
N LEU A 320 -12.09 19.91 -0.64
CA LEU A 320 -11.99 18.47 -0.37
C LEU A 320 -11.14 18.19 0.87
N ALA A 321 -10.06 18.94 1.06
CA ALA A 321 -9.27 18.89 2.28
C ALA A 321 -10.11 19.21 3.53
N ALA A 322 -10.96 20.24 3.46
CA ALA A 322 -11.88 20.57 4.53
C ALA A 322 -12.86 19.42 4.83
N LYS A 323 -13.41 18.77 3.79
CA LYS A 323 -14.28 17.59 3.94
C LYS A 323 -13.55 16.44 4.62
N PHE A 324 -12.32 16.10 4.20
CA PHE A 324 -11.54 15.03 4.85
C PHE A 324 -11.31 15.31 6.34
N ARG A 325 -11.02 16.56 6.74
CA ARG A 325 -10.90 16.92 8.16
C ARG A 325 -12.20 16.79 8.93
N MET A 326 -13.33 17.18 8.32
CA MET A 326 -14.64 17.03 8.94
C MET A 326 -15.00 15.56 9.13
N VAL A 327 -14.71 14.71 8.13
CA VAL A 327 -14.91 13.25 8.23
C VAL A 327 -13.99 12.67 9.32
N ALA A 328 -12.72 13.06 9.39
CA ALA A 328 -11.81 12.63 10.46
C ALA A 328 -12.36 12.95 11.88
N ALA A 329 -13.01 14.11 12.05
CA ALA A 329 -13.63 14.45 13.34
C ALA A 329 -14.82 13.53 13.69
N ILE A 330 -15.54 13.04 12.68
CA ILE A 330 -16.64 12.08 12.83
C ILE A 330 -16.08 10.69 13.18
N GLU A 331 -15.05 10.22 12.49
CA GLU A 331 -14.46 8.90 12.74
C GLU A 331 -13.85 8.81 14.15
N LYS A 332 -13.30 9.91 14.67
CA LYS A 332 -12.90 9.99 16.09
C LYS A 332 -14.07 9.75 17.04
N HIS A 333 -15.27 10.22 16.70
CA HIS A 333 -16.46 9.95 17.49
C HIS A 333 -16.92 8.48 17.36
N HIS A 334 -16.79 7.88 16.17
CA HIS A 334 -17.01 6.44 15.99
C HIS A 334 -16.05 5.59 16.84
N GLU A 335 -14.75 5.90 16.82
CA GLU A 335 -13.76 5.25 17.68
C GLU A 335 -14.20 5.30 19.16
N ASN A 336 -14.53 6.49 19.66
CA ASN A 336 -14.97 6.67 21.06
C ASN A 336 -16.20 5.82 21.39
N ARG A 337 -17.18 5.79 20.47
CA ARG A 337 -18.40 4.98 20.60
C ARG A 337 -18.05 3.49 20.67
N TYR A 338 -17.25 2.97 19.74
CA TYR A 338 -16.91 1.55 19.72
C TYR A 338 -16.08 1.12 20.92
N ARG A 339 -15.15 1.97 21.40
CA ARG A 339 -14.42 1.71 22.64
C ARG A 339 -15.35 1.64 23.85
N ALA A 340 -16.26 2.60 24.00
CA ALA A 340 -17.22 2.59 25.11
C ALA A 340 -18.15 1.36 25.07
N LEU A 341 -18.68 1.01 23.89
CA LEU A 341 -19.50 -0.17 23.71
C LEU A 341 -18.73 -1.45 24.03
N ARG A 342 -17.45 -1.53 23.65
CA ARG A 342 -16.61 -2.68 23.93
C ARG A 342 -16.38 -2.85 25.43
N GLU A 343 -16.14 -1.77 26.17
CA GLU A 343 -16.01 -1.85 27.62
C GLU A 343 -17.31 -2.33 28.27
N ASN A 344 -18.48 -1.87 27.80
CA ASN A 344 -19.77 -2.38 28.27
C ASN A 344 -19.93 -3.90 28.02
N VAL A 345 -19.50 -4.39 26.86
CA VAL A 345 -19.55 -5.83 26.54
C VAL A 345 -18.60 -6.61 27.45
N LYS A 346 -17.40 -6.09 27.72
CA LYS A 346 -16.41 -6.77 28.58
C LYS A 346 -16.76 -6.77 30.06
N ALA A 347 -17.47 -5.75 30.51
CA ALA A 347 -17.92 -5.61 31.90
C ALA A 347 -19.29 -6.25 32.15
N ASP A 348 -19.90 -6.91 31.15
CA ASP A 348 -21.29 -7.39 31.19
C ASP A 348 -22.32 -6.30 31.55
N GLU A 349 -21.99 -5.05 31.21
CA GLU A 349 -22.80 -3.88 31.49
C GLU A 349 -23.76 -3.55 30.34
N VAL A 350 -23.78 -4.26 29.20
CA VAL A 350 -24.68 -3.90 28.07
C VAL A 350 -26.15 -3.74 28.51
N PHE A 351 -26.61 -4.59 29.43
CA PHE A 351 -27.99 -4.61 29.94
C PHE A 351 -28.05 -4.44 31.47
N SER A 352 -26.98 -3.93 32.09
CA SER A 352 -26.89 -3.74 33.53
C SER A 352 -26.10 -2.48 33.87
N ARG A 353 -26.50 -1.80 34.93
CA ARG A 353 -25.85 -0.60 35.46
C ARG A 353 -25.84 -0.73 36.99
N GLY A 354 -24.77 -0.24 37.62
CA GLY A 354 -24.67 -0.22 39.10
C GLY A 354 -25.73 0.67 39.77
N GLU A 355 -26.41 1.51 39.00
CA GLU A 355 -27.51 2.38 39.44
C GLU A 355 -28.74 2.16 38.55
N SER A 356 -29.93 2.50 39.07
CA SER A 356 -31.17 2.42 38.30
C SER A 356 -31.12 3.36 37.08
N LYS A 357 -31.46 2.82 35.91
CA LYS A 357 -31.65 3.55 34.65
C LYS A 357 -33.03 3.29 34.08
N LEU A 358 -33.46 4.17 33.19
CA LEU A 358 -34.62 3.93 32.34
C LEU A 358 -34.19 3.07 31.15
N TRP A 359 -34.77 1.89 31.03
CA TRP A 359 -34.58 0.97 29.92
C TRP A 359 -35.81 1.01 29.01
N GLU A 360 -35.59 1.15 27.71
CA GLU A 360 -36.65 1.16 26.70
C GLU A 360 -36.55 -0.07 25.80
N CYS A 361 -37.67 -0.75 25.57
CA CYS A 361 -37.76 -1.83 24.60
C CYS A 361 -37.87 -1.27 23.18
N ARG A 362 -36.84 -1.48 22.35
CA ARG A 362 -36.77 -1.02 20.95
C ARG A 362 -37.86 -1.60 20.04
N SER A 363 -38.51 -2.67 20.46
CA SER A 363 -39.57 -3.34 19.70
C SER A 363 -40.94 -2.68 19.90
N CYS A 364 -41.27 -2.22 21.11
CA CYS A 364 -42.62 -1.74 21.45
C CYS A 364 -42.68 -0.44 22.26
N GLY A 365 -41.55 0.15 22.65
CA GLY A 365 -41.47 1.39 23.43
C GLY A 365 -41.76 1.23 24.93
N HIS A 366 -41.84 0.00 25.47
CA HIS A 366 -42.03 -0.19 26.91
C HIS A 366 -40.82 0.33 27.69
N ILE A 367 -41.06 1.26 28.63
CA ILE A 367 -40.04 1.85 29.51
C ILE A 367 -40.16 1.27 30.92
N VAL A 368 -39.02 0.89 31.50
CA VAL A 368 -38.92 0.39 32.88
C VAL A 368 -37.71 1.01 33.59
N ALA A 369 -37.89 1.38 34.86
CA ALA A 369 -36.83 1.91 35.72
C ALA A 369 -36.23 0.80 36.58
N ASP A 370 -34.99 0.38 36.31
CA ASP A 370 -34.31 -0.68 37.07
C ASP A 370 -32.79 -0.59 36.88
N SER A 371 -32.02 -1.26 37.74
CA SER A 371 -30.57 -1.44 37.61
C SER A 371 -30.19 -2.28 36.38
N SER A 372 -31.06 -3.17 35.92
CA SER A 372 -30.83 -4.01 34.73
C SER A 372 -32.07 -4.11 33.86
N ALA A 373 -31.89 -4.28 32.55
CA ALA A 373 -33.01 -4.55 31.66
C ALA A 373 -33.69 -5.89 31.98
N PRO A 374 -35.03 -6.02 31.83
CA PRO A 374 -35.74 -7.26 32.08
C PRO A 374 -35.28 -8.40 31.15
N GLU A 375 -35.30 -9.64 31.65
CA GLU A 375 -35.00 -10.82 30.81
C GLU A 375 -35.96 -10.97 29.63
N VAL A 376 -37.23 -10.61 29.85
CA VAL A 376 -38.31 -10.63 28.84
C VAL A 376 -39.14 -9.36 28.99
N CYS A 377 -39.41 -8.68 27.88
CA CYS A 377 -40.30 -7.53 27.88
C CYS A 377 -41.73 -7.96 28.29
N PRO A 378 -42.33 -7.34 29.32
CA PRO A 378 -43.67 -7.74 29.80
C PRO A 378 -44.80 -7.38 28.82
N VAL A 379 -44.53 -6.56 27.80
CA VAL A 379 -45.52 -6.11 26.81
C VAL A 379 -45.49 -6.97 25.56
N CYS A 380 -44.32 -7.08 24.91
CA CYS A 380 -44.19 -7.76 23.61
C CYS A 380 -43.49 -9.12 23.67
N SER A 381 -43.08 -9.58 24.86
CA SER A 381 -42.42 -10.87 25.07
C SER A 381 -41.07 -11.07 24.36
N TYR A 382 -40.47 -9.99 23.84
CA TYR A 382 -39.13 -10.03 23.25
C TYR A 382 -38.05 -10.10 24.34
N PRO A 383 -36.90 -10.75 24.05
CA PRO A 383 -35.85 -10.94 25.05
C PRO A 383 -35.11 -9.64 25.40
N LYS A 384 -34.34 -9.69 26.49
CA LYS A 384 -33.48 -8.60 27.01
C LYS A 384 -32.65 -7.88 25.95
N SER A 385 -32.22 -8.58 24.90
CA SER A 385 -31.43 -8.02 23.80
C SER A 385 -32.11 -6.91 23.00
N PHE A 386 -33.42 -6.71 23.20
CA PHE A 386 -34.19 -5.62 22.58
C PHE A 386 -34.27 -4.36 23.44
N PHE A 387 -33.70 -4.34 24.65
CA PHE A 387 -33.68 -3.16 25.50
C PHE A 387 -32.44 -2.30 25.25
N GLU A 388 -32.61 -0.98 25.34
CA GLU A 388 -31.52 0.00 25.39
C GLU A 388 -31.78 1.02 26.50
N ILE A 389 -30.80 1.87 26.80
CA ILE A 389 -31.00 2.97 27.74
C ILE A 389 -31.84 4.04 27.05
N ASN A 390 -32.98 4.40 27.67
CA ASN A 390 -33.83 5.48 27.18
C ASN A 390 -33.05 6.79 27.11
N CYS A 391 -33.17 7.49 25.99
CA CYS A 391 -32.54 8.79 25.75
C CYS A 391 -33.63 9.77 25.29
N GLU A 392 -33.91 10.81 26.09
CA GLU A 392 -34.83 11.88 25.71
C GLU A 392 -34.08 12.98 24.94
N ASN A 393 -34.53 13.27 23.71
CA ASN A 393 -33.92 14.24 22.81
C ASN A 393 -34.94 15.16 22.10
N TYR A 394 -36.15 15.27 22.64
CA TYR A 394 -37.25 16.10 22.15
C TYR A 394 -37.70 17.16 23.17
#